data_AF-A0ABD0PKV2-F1
#
_entry.id   AF-A0ABD0PKV2-F1
#
_cell.length_a   1.000
_cell.length_b   1.000
_cell.length_c   1.000
_cell.angle_alpha   90.00
_cell.angle_beta   90.00
_cell.angle_gamma   90.00
#
_symmetry.space_group_name_H-M   'P 1'
#
loop_
_entity.id
_entity.type
_entity.pdbx_description
1 polymer ?
#
loop_
_entity_poly.entity_id
_entity_poly.type
_entity_poly.pdbx_seq_one_letter_code
_entity_poly.pdbx_strand_id
1 'polypeptide(L)' 'ALVQSVLLAHPDFERPFILCTDASLDGLGAVLSQVPIGEDKARPIAFASKSFSHSQANYPVHRL' A
#
# COMPACT_ATOMS: atom_id res chain seq x y z
N ALA A 1 -6.40 14.79 -10.52
CA ALA A 1 -7.47 13.79 -10.39
C ALA A 1 -6.93 12.44 -10.85
N LEU A 2 -7.24 11.33 -10.15
CA LEU A 2 -6.96 9.98 -10.65
C LEU A 2 -7.92 9.72 -11.82
N VAL A 3 -7.37 9.62 -13.04
CA VAL A 3 -8.14 9.55 -14.29
C VAL A 3 -8.67 8.13 -14.57
N GLN A 4 -8.20 7.11 -13.83
CA GLN A 4 -8.64 5.72 -13.94
C GLN A 4 -9.09 5.17 -12.58
N SER A 5 -10.27 4.56 -12.56
CA SER A 5 -10.74 3.76 -11.43
C SER A 5 -10.08 2.39 -11.45
N VAL A 6 -9.57 1.96 -10.29
CA VAL A 6 -9.01 0.61 -10.10
C VAL A 6 -10.04 -0.21 -9.33
N LEU A 7 -10.35 -1.42 -9.81
CA LEU A 7 -11.23 -2.34 -9.11
C LEU A 7 -10.51 -2.99 -7.94
N LEU A 8 -11.10 -2.90 -6.74
CA LEU A 8 -10.60 -3.56 -5.54
C LEU A 8 -11.16 -4.97 -5.44
N ALA A 9 -10.31 -5.92 -5.04
CA ALA A 9 -10.70 -7.29 -4.72
C ALA A 9 -11.11 -7.40 -3.24
N HIS A 10 -11.99 -8.36 -2.93
CA HIS A 10 -12.28 -8.72 -1.55
C HIS A 10 -11.08 -9.44 -0.92
N PRO A 11 -10.76 -9.17 0.36
CA PRO A 11 -9.69 -9.87 1.05
C PRO A 11 -10.06 -11.33 1.32
N ASP A 12 -9.11 -12.22 1.05
CA ASP A 12 -9.16 -13.63 1.45
C ASP A 12 -8.15 -13.84 2.59
N PHE A 13 -8.64 -13.99 3.82
CA PHE A 13 -7.78 -14.09 5.00
C PHE A 13 -7.01 -15.41 5.10
N GLU A 14 -7.35 -16.42 4.30
CA GLU A 14 -6.62 -17.69 4.21
C GLU A 14 -5.38 -17.58 3.31
N ARG A 15 -5.17 -16.43 2.67
CA ARG A 15 -4.08 -16.18 1.71
C ARG A 15 -3.07 -15.16 2.21
N PRO A 16 -1.80 -15.28 1.79
CA PRO A 16 -0.80 -14.28 2.10
C PRO A 16 -1.16 -12.94 1.45
N PHE A 17 -1.04 -11.87 2.24
CA PHE A 17 -1.13 -10.50 1.75
C PHE A 17 0.23 -10.04 1.23
N ILE A 18 0.18 -9.24 0.17
CA ILE A 18 1.33 -8.53 -0.40
C ILE A 18 1.15 -7.05 -0.07
N LEU A 19 2.03 -6.53 0.78
CA LEU A 19 2.07 -5.12 1.15
C LEU A 19 3.22 -4.44 0.41
N CYS A 20 2.88 -3.50 -0.47
CA CYS A 20 3.85 -2.61 -1.12
C CYS A 20 3.75 -1.24 -0.47
N THR A 21 4.88 -0.69 -0.03
CA THR A 21 4.95 0.64 0.59
C THR A 21 5.97 1.51 -0.10
N ASP A 22 5.68 2.80 -0.18
CA ASP A 22 6.63 3.83 -0.60
C ASP A 22 6.48 5.05 0.31
N ALA A 23 7.58 5.78 0.53
CA ALA A 23 7.59 6.93 1.43
C ALA A 23 8.37 8.08 0.81
N SER A 24 7.79 9.27 0.96
CA SER A 24 8.40 10.56 0.64
C SER A 24 8.78 11.28 1.95
N LEU A 25 9.32 12.49 1.85
CA LEU A 25 9.58 13.32 3.04
C LEU A 25 8.31 13.79 3.76
N ASP A 26 7.17 13.85 3.07
CA ASP A 26 5.94 14.43 3.60
C ASP A 26 4.92 13.38 4.04
N GLY A 27 5.11 12.12 3.67
CA GLY A 27 4.17 11.05 3.96
C GLY A 27 4.50 9.72 3.28
N LEU A 28 3.70 8.72 3.62
CA LEU A 28 3.81 7.36 3.11
C LEU A 28 2.55 6.93 2.35
N GLY A 29 2.75 6.10 1.34
CA GLY A 29 1.72 5.39 0.62
C GLY A 29 1.91 3.87 0.75
N ALA A 30 0.80 3.14 0.67
CA ALA A 30 0.79 1.70 0.71
C ALA A 30 -0.32 1.12 -0.17
N VAL A 31 -0.03 -0.02 -0.79
CA VAL A 31 -0.98 -0.86 -1.51
C VAL A 31 -1.01 -2.23 -0.86
N LEU A 32 -2.18 -2.64 -0.40
CA LEU A 32 -2.44 -3.99 0.05
C LEU A 32 -3.04 -4.78 -1.12
N SER A 33 -2.45 -5.92 -1.44
CA SER A 33 -2.86 -6.76 -2.58
C SER A 33 -2.77 -8.25 -2.25
N GLN A 34 -3.46 -9.08 -3.03
CA GLN A 34 -3.38 -10.54 -2.95
C GLN A 34 -3.41 -11.15 -4.35
N VAL A 35 -2.89 -12.37 -4.49
CA VAL A 35 -3.00 -13.16 -5.72
C VAL A 35 -4.24 -14.07 -5.60
N PRO A 36 -5.31 -13.85 -6.39
CA PRO A 36 -6.52 -14.67 -6.37
C PRO A 36 -6.25 -16.14 -6.76
N ILE A 37 -7.20 -17.03 -6.46
CA ILE A 37 -7.14 -18.43 -6.92
C ILE A 37 -7.13 -18.46 -8.44
N GLY A 38 -6.14 -19.15 -9.01
CA GLY A 38 -6.07 -19.37 -10.46
C GLY A 38 -5.63 -18.15 -11.26
N GLU A 39 -5.12 -17.11 -10.60
CA GLU A 39 -4.50 -15.96 -11.24
C GLU A 39 -3.02 -15.87 -10.86
N ASP A 40 -2.18 -15.36 -11.77
CA ASP A 40 -0.75 -15.10 -11.49
C ASP A 40 -0.49 -13.63 -11.12
N LYS A 41 -1.52 -12.78 -11.18
CA LYS A 41 -1.41 -11.34 -10.96
C LYS A 41 -2.02 -10.93 -9.64
N ALA A 42 -1.30 -10.10 -8.89
CA ALA A 42 -1.81 -9.49 -7.68
C ALA A 42 -2.92 -8.49 -8.01
N ARG A 43 -4.02 -8.55 -7.25
CA ARG A 43 -5.10 -7.57 -7.30
C ARG A 43 -5.08 -6.70 -6.05
N PRO A 44 -5.28 -5.37 -6.18
CA PRO A 44 -5.32 -4.48 -5.03
C PRO A 44 -6.60 -4.72 -4.23
N ILE A 45 -6.47 -4.73 -2.91
CA ILE A 45 -7.56 -4.85 -1.93
C ILE A 45 -7.83 -3.48 -1.31
N ALA A 46 -6.78 -2.76 -0.97
CA ALA A 46 -6.88 -1.44 -0.37
C ALA A 46 -5.67 -0.57 -0.69
N PHE A 47 -5.90 0.73 -0.75
CA PHE A 47 -4.87 1.76 -0.78
C PHE A 47 -4.89 2.50 0.56
N ALA A 48 -3.72 2.74 1.13
CA ALA A 48 -3.59 3.54 2.34
C ALA A 48 -2.54 4.62 2.10
N SER A 49 -2.79 5.82 2.63
CA SER A 49 -1.85 6.93 2.59
C SER A 49 -1.91 7.71 3.88
N LYS A 50 -0.77 8.15 4.38
CA LYS A 50 -0.68 8.93 5.61
C LYS A 50 0.39 10.00 5.47
N SER A 51 0.00 11.26 5.65
CA SER A 51 0.95 12.36 5.83
C SER A 51 1.66 12.24 7.18
N PHE A 52 2.93 12.59 7.20
CA PHE A 52 3.71 12.59 8.43
C PHE A 52 3.31 13.74 9.36
N SER A 53 3.37 13.48 10.66
CA SER A 53 3.35 14.55 11.65
C SER A 53 4.66 15.34 11.61
N HIS A 54 4.68 16.53 12.22
CA HIS A 54 5.89 17.34 12.31
C HIS A 54 7.08 16.57 12.88
N SER A 55 6.86 15.76 13.93
CA SER A 55 7.91 14.93 14.50
C SER A 55 8.36 13.81 13.55
N GLN A 56 7.42 13.17 12.84
CA GLN A 56 7.73 12.06 11.92
C GLN A 56 8.53 12.50 10.70
N ALA A 57 8.30 13.72 10.20
CA ALA A 57 9.04 14.28 9.08
C ALA A 57 10.55 14.48 9.38
N ASN A 58 10.94 14.51 10.67
CA ASN A 58 12.32 14.68 11.10
C ASN A 58 13.06 13.36 11.37
N TYR A 59 12.42 12.20 11.15
CA TYR A 59 13.08 10.91 11.31
C TYR A 59 14.01 10.61 10.14
N PRO A 60 15.18 9.96 10.37
CA PRO A 60 16.05 9.55 9.29
C PRO A 60 15.36 8.52 8.39
N VAL A 61 15.53 8.67 7.08
CA VAL A 61 14.91 7.79 6.07
C VAL A 61 15.44 6.35 6.10
N HIS A 62 16.59 6.11 6.71
CA HIS A 62 17.21 4.81 6.87
C HIS A 62 17.40 4.48 8.35
N ARG A 63 17.51 3.17 8.67
CA ARG A 63 17.92 2.74 10.01
C ARG A 63 19.34 3.22 10.29
N LEU A 64 19.52 3.85 11.44
CA LEU A 64 20.84 4.08 12.05
C LEU A 64 21.49 2.75 12.46
#